data_AF-A0A923Y2G5-F1
#
_entry.id   AF-A0A923Y2G5-F1
#
_cell.length_a   1.000
_cell.length_b   1.000
_cell.length_c   1.000
_cell.angle_alpha   90.00
_cell.angle_beta   90.00
_cell.angle_gamma   90.00
#
_symmetry.space_group_name_H-M   'P 1'
#
loop_
_entity.id
_entity.type
_entity.pdbx_description
1 polymer ?
#
loop_
_entity_poly.entity_id
_entity_poly.type
_entity_poly.pdbx_seq_one_letter_code
_entity_poly.pdbx_strand_id
1 'polypeptide(L)'
;MEQIVGPIDGFYVVSYAWPSMDGARYTSYAKICNHKPADYWTAQCLYKRFGGEHHATAPAALATANLVARDQIDDLPSLECSAFGIDTFDAPSA
;
A
#
# COMPACT_ATOMS: atom_id res chain seq x y z
N MET A 1 0.67 -14.64 6.18
CA MET A 1 -0.41 -14.64 5.16
C MET A 1 -0.32 -13.32 4.40
N GLU A 2 -0.60 -13.31 3.10
CA GLU A 2 -0.57 -12.08 2.30
C GLU A 2 -1.83 -11.93 1.44
N GLN A 3 -2.09 -10.69 1.01
CA GLN A 3 -3.23 -10.33 0.18
C GLN A 3 -2.85 -9.17 -0.74
N ILE A 4 -3.13 -9.30 -2.04
CA ILE A 4 -2.95 -8.23 -3.03
C ILE A 4 -4.32 -7.75 -3.48
N VAL A 5 -4.53 -6.43 -3.46
CA VAL A 5 -5.79 -5.77 -3.86
C VAL A 5 -5.47 -4.60 -4.78
N GLY A 6 -6.32 -4.38 -5.78
CA GLY A 6 -6.24 -3.22 -6.68
C GLY A 6 -6.46 -3.58 -8.14
N PRO A 7 -6.39 -2.59 -9.05
CA PRO A 7 -6.00 -1.20 -8.76
C PRO A 7 -7.06 -0.40 -7.97
N ILE A 8 -6.62 0.56 -7.15
CA ILE A 8 -7.40 1.56 -6.40
C ILE A 8 -6.75 2.91 -6.71
N ASP A 9 -7.44 3.79 -7.44
CA ASP A 9 -6.90 5.08 -7.95
C ASP A 9 -5.56 4.96 -8.68
N GLY A 10 -5.38 3.84 -9.38
CA GLY A 10 -4.15 3.49 -10.11
C GLY A 10 -3.06 2.82 -9.26
N PHE A 11 -3.29 2.60 -7.97
CA PHE A 11 -2.35 1.93 -7.06
C PHE A 11 -2.76 0.50 -6.74
N TYR A 12 -1.78 -0.36 -6.45
CA TYR A 12 -1.99 -1.70 -5.89
C TYR A 12 -1.56 -1.72 -4.44
N VAL A 13 -2.30 -2.44 -3.61
CA VAL A 13 -2.00 -2.64 -2.19
C VAL A 13 -1.64 -4.10 -1.97
N VAL A 14 -0.46 -4.35 -1.42
CA VAL A 14 -0.10 -5.67 -0.89
C VAL A 14 -0.03 -5.62 0.63
N SER A 15 -0.89 -6.39 1.28
CA SER A 15 -1.01 -6.53 2.73
C SER A 15 -0.36 -7.83 3.18
N TYR A 16 0.32 -7.78 4.32
CA TYR A 16 1.02 -8.91 4.92
C TYR A 16 0.70 -9.00 6.41
N ALA A 17 0.31 -10.19 6.85
CA ALA A 17 0.10 -10.51 8.26
C ALA A 17 1.15 -11.53 8.71
N TRP A 18 1.87 -11.16 9.76
CA TRP A 18 2.91 -11.97 10.41
C TRP A 18 2.54 -12.26 11.87
N PRO A 19 2.74 -13.47 12.39
CA PRO A 19 2.57 -13.75 13.82
C PRO A 19 3.49 -12.85 14.65
N SER A 20 2.92 -12.18 15.65
CA SER A 20 3.69 -11.39 16.61
C SER A 20 4.55 -12.30 17.49
N MET A 21 5.53 -11.72 18.19
CA MET A 21 6.50 -12.44 19.04
C MET A 21 5.83 -13.24 20.16
N ASP A 22 4.63 -12.82 20.60
CA ASP A 22 3.80 -13.52 21.59
C ASP A 22 3.07 -14.75 21.03
N GLY A 23 3.07 -14.95 19.71
CA GLY A 23 2.44 -16.10 19.04
C GLY A 23 0.90 -16.11 19.06
N ALA A 24 0.25 -15.22 19.82
CA ALA A 24 -1.20 -15.17 19.95
C ALA A 24 -1.85 -14.12 19.03
N ARG A 25 -1.07 -13.14 18.55
CA ARG A 25 -1.56 -12.03 17.73
C ARG A 25 -0.80 -11.91 16.41
N TYR A 26 -1.30 -11.05 15.54
CA TYR A 26 -0.77 -10.80 14.22
C TYR A 26 -0.45 -9.32 14.05
N THR A 27 0.74 -9.07 13.51
CA THR A 27 1.20 -7.75 13.08
C THR A 27 0.93 -7.63 11.59
N SER A 28 0.34 -6.51 11.17
CA SER A 28 -0.02 -6.27 9.78
C SER A 28 0.77 -5.11 9.17
N TYR A 29 1.15 -5.29 7.91
CA TYR A 29 1.77 -4.25 7.09
C TYR A 29 1.09 -4.17 5.74
N ALA A 30 1.07 -2.99 5.15
CA ALA A 30 0.69 -2.79 3.76
C ALA A 30 1.79 -2.05 3.01
N LYS A 31 1.96 -2.38 1.75
CA LYS A 31 2.74 -1.60 0.78
C LYS A 31 1.80 -1.14 -0.33
N ILE A 32 1.98 0.12 -0.73
CA ILE A 32 1.29 0.76 -1.84
C ILE A 32 2.26 0.82 -3.02
N CYS A 33 1.83 0.34 -4.17
CA CYS A 33 2.63 0.12 -5.37
C CYS A 33 1.96 0.79 -6.57
N ASN A 34 2.74 1.37 -7.49
CA ASN A 34 2.23 1.87 -8.78
C ASN A 34 2.04 0.76 -9.84
N HIS A 35 2.53 -0.44 -9.57
CA HIS A 35 2.36 -1.62 -10.41
C HIS A 35 1.91 -2.81 -9.59
N LYS A 36 1.22 -3.76 -10.23
CA LYS A 36 0.76 -4.98 -9.56
C LYS A 36 1.97 -5.81 -9.11
N PRO A 37 2.19 -6.00 -7.80
CA PRO A 37 3.28 -6.83 -7.31
C PRO A 37 2.95 -8.31 -7.49
N ALA A 38 3.99 -9.16 -7.50
CA ALA A 38 3.84 -10.60 -7.45
C ALA A 38 3.60 -11.09 -6.00
N ASP A 39 4.33 -10.51 -5.05
CA ASP A 39 4.29 -10.85 -3.62
C ASP A 39 4.71 -9.65 -2.75
N TYR A 40 4.50 -9.74 -1.45
CA TYR A 40 4.81 -8.64 -0.52
C TYR A 40 6.32 -8.29 -0.46
N TRP A 41 7.21 -9.25 -0.65
CA TRP A 41 8.65 -9.07 -0.44
C TRP A 41 9.32 -8.39 -1.63
N THR A 42 8.94 -8.79 -2.84
CA THR A 42 9.46 -8.23 -4.10
C THR A 42 8.73 -6.97 -4.56
N ALA A 43 7.58 -6.64 -3.94
CA ALA A 43 6.81 -5.45 -4.25
C ALA A 43 7.65 -4.16 -4.17
N GLN A 44 7.73 -3.45 -5.30
CA GLN A 44 8.24 -2.08 -5.34
C GLN A 44 7.27 -1.16 -4.61
N CYS A 45 7.73 -0.66 -3.47
CA CYS A 45 6.92 0.06 -2.51
C CYS A 45 7.13 1.56 -2.69
N LEU A 46 6.05 2.30 -2.97
CA LEU A 46 6.03 3.75 -2.85
C LEU A 46 5.88 4.15 -1.38
N TYR A 47 4.89 3.55 -0.71
CA TYR A 47 4.59 3.81 0.69
C TYR A 47 4.37 2.51 1.46
N LYS A 48 4.93 2.45 2.67
CA LYS A 48 4.74 1.34 3.60
C LYS A 48 3.95 1.83 4.81
N ARG A 49 2.88 1.13 5.14
CA ARG A 49 2.04 1.42 6.30
C ARG A 49 2.02 0.25 7.27
N PHE A 50 2.04 0.57 8.55
CA PHE A 50 1.79 -0.39 9.62
C PHE A 50 0.29 -0.36 9.94
N GLY A 51 -0.32 -1.53 10.18
CA GLY A 51 -1.75 -1.64 10.52
C GLY A 51 -2.11 -1.16 11.93
N GLY A 52 -1.18 -0.55 12.65
CA GLY A 52 -1.41 0.16 13.91
C GLY A 52 -1.25 -0.71 15.15
N GLU A 53 -2.04 -1.77 15.27
CA GLU A 53 -2.04 -2.63 16.46
C GLU A 53 -1.85 -4.11 16.14
N HIS A 54 -1.63 -4.92 17.17
CA HIS A 54 -1.62 -6.37 17.04
C HIS A 54 -3.04 -6.92 17.04
N HIS A 55 -3.39 -7.69 16.02
CA HIS A 55 -4.73 -8.22 15.83
C HIS A 55 -4.85 -9.67 16.29
N ALA A 56 -6.02 -10.07 16.78
CA ALA A 56 -6.26 -11.45 17.22
C ALA A 56 -6.18 -12.49 16.09
N THR A 57 -6.42 -12.09 14.83
CA THR A 57 -6.46 -13.01 13.68
C THR A 57 -5.74 -12.43 12.47
N ALA A 58 -5.16 -13.30 11.64
CA ALA A 58 -4.52 -12.89 10.39
C ALA A 58 -5.48 -12.16 9.42
N PRO A 59 -6.74 -12.59 9.22
CA PRO A 59 -7.68 -11.87 8.36
C PRO A 59 -8.00 -10.46 8.86
N ALA A 60 -8.18 -10.28 10.18
CA ALA A 60 -8.41 -8.95 10.76
C ALA A 60 -7.19 -8.04 10.58
N ALA A 61 -5.99 -8.62 10.69
CA ALA A 61 -4.73 -7.92 10.46
C ALA A 61 -4.63 -7.44 9.00
N LEU A 62 -4.92 -8.31 8.03
CA LEU A 62 -4.92 -7.96 6.61
C LEU A 62 -5.97 -6.89 6.28
N ALA A 63 -7.19 -7.02 6.82
CA ALA A 63 -8.25 -6.04 6.61
C ALA A 63 -7.83 -4.65 7.13
N THR A 64 -7.22 -4.57 8.31
CA THR A 64 -6.76 -3.30 8.88
C THR A 64 -5.62 -2.71 8.06
N ALA A 65 -4.62 -3.50 7.68
CA ALA A 65 -3.55 -3.04 6.79
C ALA A 65 -4.10 -2.49 5.46
N ASN A 66 -5.11 -3.15 4.89
CA ASN A 66 -5.74 -2.69 3.65
C ASN A 66 -6.49 -1.35 3.85
N LEU A 67 -7.23 -1.20 4.94
CA LEU A 67 -7.93 0.04 5.27
C LEU A 67 -6.97 1.20 5.44
N VAL A 68 -5.88 1.02 6.20
CA VAL A 68 -4.86 2.06 6.40
C VAL A 68 -4.15 2.42 5.10
N ALA A 69 -3.96 1.45 4.20
CA ALA A 69 -3.40 1.73 2.87
C ALA A 69 -4.37 2.51 1.97
N ARG A 70 -5.67 2.25 2.07
CA ARG A 70 -6.70 3.01 1.34
C ARG A 70 -6.81 4.45 1.83
N ASP A 71 -6.83 4.64 3.14
CA ASP A 71 -6.76 5.95 3.78
C ASP A 71 -5.55 6.76 3.26
N GLN A 72 -4.38 6.11 3.14
CA GLN A 72 -3.21 6.74 2.51
C GLN A 72 -3.40 7.03 1.02
N ILE A 73 -4.10 6.18 0.26
CA ILE A 73 -4.35 6.39 -1.17
C ILE A 73 -5.30 7.58 -1.38
N ASP A 74 -6.31 7.75 -0.53
CA ASP A 74 -7.26 8.86 -0.59
C ASP A 74 -6.54 10.22 -0.44
N ASP A 75 -5.39 10.26 0.26
CA ASP A 75 -4.53 11.44 0.40
C ASP A 75 -3.54 11.64 -0.78
N LEU A 76 -3.42 10.69 -1.70
CA LEU A 76 -2.49 10.75 -2.83
C LEU A 76 -3.17 11.30 -4.09
N PRO A 77 -2.44 12.05 -4.94
CA PRO A 77 -2.96 12.35 -6.26
C PRO A 77 -3.16 11.05 -7.03
N SER A 78 -4.35 10.85 -7.59
CA SER A 78 -4.66 9.66 -8.37
C SER A 78 -3.70 9.54 -9.56
N LEU A 79 -3.17 8.33 -9.79
CA LEU A 79 -2.27 8.08 -10.92
C LEU A 79 -3.02 8.16 -12.25
N GLU A 80 -4.33 7.93 -12.23
CA GLU A 80 -5.18 8.10 -13.42
C GLU A 80 -5.31 9.57 -13.84
N CYS A 81 -5.29 10.52 -12.89
CA CYS A 81 -5.28 11.95 -13.21
C CYS A 81 -3.86 12.47 -13.53
N SER A 82 -2.82 11.79 -13.04
CA SER A 82 -1.42 12.19 -13.24
C SER A 82 -0.84 11.76 -14.61
N ALA A 83 -1.50 10.85 -15.32
CA ALA A 83 -1.08 10.40 -16.65
C ALA A 83 -1.31 11.43 -17.78
N PHE A 84 -1.88 12.60 -17.49
CA PHE A 84 -2.21 13.63 -18.49
C PHE A 84 -1.73 15.04 -18.14
N GLY A 85 -0.61 15.21 -17.42
CA GLY A 85 -0.24 16.55 -16.96
C GLY A 85 1.16 16.77 -16.37
N ILE A 86 2.21 16.13 -16.87
CA ILE A 86 3.56 16.71 -16.74
C ILE A 86 4.11 16.96 -18.15
N ASP A 87 3.52 17.97 -18.76
CA ASP A 87 4.13 18.73 -19.84
C ASP A 87 5.43 19.35 -19.30
N THR A 88 6.52 19.05 -19.99
CA THR A 88 7.64 19.94 -20.26
C THR A 88 8.09 20.86 -19.12
N PHE A 89 9.19 20.50 -18.47
CA PHE A 89 10.09 21.47 -17.83
C PHE A 89 10.62 22.42 -18.93
N ASP A 90 9.84 23.43 -19.30
CA ASP A 90 10.33 24.60 -20.05
C ASP A 90 11.01 25.52 -19.03
N ALA A 91 12.32 25.34 -18.88
CA ALA A 91 13.14 26.27 -18.12
C ALA A 91 13.21 27.60 -18.91
N PRO A 92 12.82 28.75 -18.33
CA PRO A 92 13.04 30.02 -19.00
C PRO A 92 14.54 30.27 -19.08
N SER A 93 15.05 30.40 -20.30
CA SER A 93 16.38 30.95 -20.55
C SER A 93 16.42 32.40 -20.03
N ALA A 94 17.34 32.67 -19.12
CA ALA A 94 17.74 34.02 -18.73
C ALA A 94 19.28 34.09 -18.77
#